data_AF-A0AAV6YN01-F1
#
_entry.id   AF-A0AAV6YN01-F1
#
_cell.length_a   1.000
_cell.length_b   1.000
_cell.length_c   1.000
_cell.angle_alpha   90.00
_cell.angle_beta   90.00
_cell.angle_gamma   90.00
#
_symmetry.space_group_name_H-M   'P 1'
#
loop_
_entity.id
_entity.type
_entity.pdbx_description
1 polymer ?
#
loop_
_entity_poly.entity_id
_entity_poly.type
_entity_poly.pdbx_seq_one_letter_code
_entity_poly.pdbx_strand_id
1 'polypeptide(L)'
;ELLKIRNELSFYLANVVQKSDNGTKEFKLAPLPPLIADRQACKFCSQLRNCALYSRSVEQQSDSFYIPNEMLPVIESETAHLRLSHLQYFSLWYLMLALEALSKESKTGRKNIWMLSAEER
;
A
#
# COMPACT_ATOMS: atom_id res chain seq x y z
N GLU A 1 -10.41 -18.42 12.12
CA GLU A 1 -10.30 -16.96 11.93
C GLU A 1 -8.90 -16.45 11.57
N LEU A 2 -7.82 -16.77 12.29
CA LEU A 2 -6.47 -16.21 12.01
C LEU A 2 -5.95 -16.41 10.57
N LEU A 3 -6.22 -17.57 9.96
CA LEU A 3 -5.82 -17.82 8.57
C LEU A 3 -6.54 -16.89 7.58
N LYS A 4 -7.76 -16.43 7.87
CA LYS A 4 -8.49 -15.48 7.02
C LYS A 4 -7.79 -14.12 7.04
N ILE A 5 -7.45 -13.61 8.23
CA ILE A 5 -6.70 -12.35 8.41
C ILE A 5 -5.33 -12.43 7.74
N ARG A 6 -4.63 -13.56 7.88
CA ARG A 6 -3.34 -13.80 7.20
C ARG A 6 -3.49 -13.72 5.68
N ASN A 7 -4.54 -14.32 5.13
CA ASN A 7 -4.77 -14.31 3.68
C ASN A 7 -5.11 -12.91 3.18
N GLU A 8 -5.89 -12.14 3.95
CA GLU A 8 -6.19 -10.74 3.65
C GLU A 8 -4.91 -9.88 3.66
N LEU A 9 -4.07 -10.01 4.68
CA LEU A 9 -2.78 -9.31 4.73
C LEU A 9 -1.89 -9.68 3.52
N SER A 10 -1.83 -10.97 3.19
CA SER A 10 -1.06 -11.44 2.04
C SER A 10 -1.59 -10.87 0.72
N PHE A 11 -2.90 -10.65 0.59
CA PHE A 11 -3.50 -10.03 -0.58
C PHE A 11 -3.02 -8.59 -0.75
N TYR A 12 -3.10 -7.75 0.29
CA TYR A 12 -2.67 -6.35 0.19
C TYR A 12 -1.16 -6.22 -0.04
N LEU A 13 -0.34 -7.08 0.57
CA LEU A 13 1.11 -7.08 0.36
C LEU A 13 1.52 -7.53 -1.05
N ALA A 14 0.78 -8.43 -1.67
CA ALA A 14 1.09 -8.91 -3.02
C ALA A 14 0.55 -7.98 -4.13
N ASN A 15 -0.47 -7.18 -3.83
CA ASN A 15 -1.18 -6.36 -4.81
C ASN A 15 -0.94 -4.85 -4.60
N VAL A 16 0.30 -4.45 -4.28
CA VAL A 16 0.68 -3.05 -4.02
C VAL A 16 0.57 -2.16 -5.27
N VAL A 17 0.65 -2.75 -6.46
CA VAL A 17 0.55 -2.05 -7.75
C VAL A 17 -0.61 -2.62 -8.56
N GLN A 18 -1.45 -1.74 -9.10
CA GLN A 18 -2.56 -2.06 -9.98
C GLN A 18 -2.31 -1.51 -11.38
N LYS A 19 -2.80 -2.23 -12.39
CA LYS A 19 -2.78 -1.77 -13.78
C LYS A 19 -4.07 -0.99 -14.05
N SER A 20 -3.97 0.13 -14.75
CA SER A 20 -5.15 0.91 -15.18
C SER A 20 -6.01 0.09 -16.15
N ASP A 21 -7.33 0.09 -15.94
CA ASP A 21 -8.31 -0.65 -16.75
C ASP A 21 -8.50 -0.06 -18.16
N ASN A 22 -8.00 1.15 -18.41
CA ASN A 22 -8.26 1.92 -19.63
C ASN A 22 -7.41 1.48 -20.85
N GLY A 23 -6.82 0.28 -20.83
CA GLY A 23 -5.95 -0.22 -21.91
C GLY A 23 -4.61 0.51 -22.05
N THR A 24 -4.38 1.59 -21.31
CA THR A 24 -3.08 2.25 -21.17
C THR A 24 -2.15 1.39 -20.32
N LYS A 25 -0.85 1.36 -20.64
CA LYS A 25 0.18 0.67 -19.83
C LYS A 25 0.54 1.47 -18.56
N GLU A 26 -0.43 2.13 -17.95
CA GLU A 26 -0.23 2.94 -16.76
C GLU A 26 -0.42 2.08 -15.52
N PHE A 27 0.58 2.13 -14.64
CA PHE A 27 0.54 1.52 -13.32
C PHE A 27 0.19 2.58 -12.29
N LYS A 28 -0.56 2.17 -11.27
CA LYS A 28 -0.89 3.00 -10.12
C LYS A 28 -0.66 2.20 -8.84
N LEU A 29 -0.43 2.91 -7.75
CA LEU A 29 -0.40 2.29 -6.43
C LEU A 29 -1.80 1.86 -6.04
N ALA A 30 -1.93 0.68 -5.46
CA ALA A 30 -3.19 0.14 -4.98
C ALA A 30 -3.58 0.80 -3.64
N PRO A 31 -4.87 0.87 -3.30
CA PRO A 31 -5.29 1.30 -1.97
C PRO A 31 -4.79 0.31 -0.90
N LEU A 32 -4.49 0.83 0.28
CA LEU A 32 -4.22 0.02 1.47
C LEU A 32 -5.53 -0.53 2.06
N PRO A 33 -5.46 -1.44 3.05
CA PRO A 33 -6.64 -1.78 3.83
C PRO A 33 -7.37 -0.52 4.34
N PRO A 34 -8.71 -0.51 4.34
CA PRO A 34 -9.48 0.66 4.76
C PRO A 34 -9.08 1.18 6.13
N LEU A 35 -9.09 2.51 6.27
CA LEU A 35 -8.91 3.18 7.54
C LEU A 35 -9.95 2.70 8.56
N ILE A 36 -9.48 2.31 9.75
CA ILE A 36 -10.36 1.95 10.86
C ILE A 36 -10.96 3.21 11.51
N ALA A 37 -12.21 3.12 11.92
CA ALA A 37 -12.89 4.15 12.70
C ALA A 37 -12.65 3.96 14.22
N ASP A 38 -11.38 3.78 14.62
CA ASP A 38 -10.98 3.63 16.02
C ASP A 38 -9.86 4.62 16.39
N ARG A 39 -10.25 5.71 17.05
CA ARG A 39 -9.32 6.76 17.49
C ARG A 39 -8.26 6.27 18.46
N GLN A 40 -8.60 5.31 19.32
CA GLN A 40 -7.66 4.84 20.34
C GLN A 40 -6.56 4.01 19.69
N ALA A 41 -6.94 3.11 18.77
CA ALA A 41 -5.98 2.35 17.99
C ALA A 41 -5.08 3.28 17.13
N CYS A 42 -5.68 4.25 16.45
CA CYS A 42 -4.94 5.21 15.62
C CYS A 42 -3.99 6.10 16.43
N LYS A 43 -4.38 6.54 17.63
CA LYS A 43 -3.56 7.38 18.52
C LYS A 43 -2.23 6.73 18.90
N PHE A 44 -2.21 5.41 19.05
CA PHE A 44 -0.99 4.65 19.41
C PHE A 44 -0.33 3.95 18.22
N CYS A 45 -0.83 4.16 17.00
CA CYS A 45 -0.28 3.57 15.80
C CYS A 45 1.02 4.29 15.41
N SER A 46 2.15 3.57 15.43
CA SER A 46 3.44 4.11 14.98
C SER A 46 3.49 4.44 13.49
N GLN A 47 2.55 3.91 12.70
CA GLN A 47 2.44 4.15 11.26
C GLN A 47 1.48 5.30 10.92
N LEU A 48 0.94 6.03 11.89
CA LEU A 48 -0.06 7.09 11.66
C LEU A 48 0.36 8.10 10.58
N ARG A 49 1.61 8.57 10.63
CA ARG A 49 2.14 9.54 9.65
C ARG A 49 2.19 8.97 8.24
N ASN A 50 2.64 7.72 8.10
CA ASN A 50 2.70 7.04 6.81
C ASN A 50 1.29 6.76 6.28
N CYS A 51 0.38 6.37 7.16
CA CYS A 51 -1.03 6.15 6.86
C CYS A 51 -1.70 7.44 6.34
N ALA A 52 -1.53 8.56 7.05
CA ALA A 52 -2.05 9.87 6.62
C ALA A 52 -1.43 10.33 5.29
N LEU A 53 -0.11 10.18 5.13
CA LEU A 53 0.59 10.52 3.90
C LEU A 53 0.08 9.68 2.71
N TYR A 54 -0.06 8.37 2.88
CA TYR A 54 -0.53 7.48 1.84
C TYR A 54 -1.97 7.80 1.44
N SER A 55 -2.83 7.97 2.43
CA SER A 55 -4.23 8.31 2.22
C SER A 55 -4.40 9.58 1.38
N ARG A 56 -3.63 10.63 1.71
CA ARG A 56 -3.69 11.91 0.96
C ARG A 56 -2.97 11.89 -0.38
N SER A 57 -1.85 11.19 -0.50
CA SER A 57 -1.01 11.22 -1.72
C SER A 57 -1.44 10.21 -2.79
N VAL A 58 -2.07 9.11 -2.40
CA VAL A 58 -2.42 7.99 -3.28
C VAL A 58 -3.94 7.80 -3.35
N GLU A 59 -4.58 7.52 -2.21
CA GLU A 59 -5.95 7.01 -2.18
C GLU A 59 -6.99 8.09 -2.50
N GLN A 60 -6.77 9.34 -2.06
CA GLN A 60 -7.65 10.47 -2.35
C GLN A 60 -7.76 10.82 -3.85
N GLN A 61 -6.90 10.26 -4.69
CA GLN A 61 -6.97 10.41 -6.15
C GLN A 61 -7.92 9.39 -6.81
N SER A 62 -8.51 8.48 -6.04
CA SER A 62 -9.40 7.41 -6.52
C SER A 62 -10.88 7.70 -6.24
N ASP A 63 -11.75 7.33 -7.18
CA ASP A 63 -13.20 7.61 -7.11
C ASP A 63 -13.92 6.85 -5.98
N SER A 64 -13.32 5.79 -5.44
CA SER A 64 -13.90 4.94 -4.38
C SER A 64 -13.34 5.24 -2.98
N PHE A 65 -12.71 6.39 -2.79
CA PHE A 65 -12.05 6.75 -1.54
C PHE A 65 -13.01 7.12 -0.41
N TYR A 66 -12.81 6.54 0.77
CA TYR A 66 -13.56 6.86 1.98
C TYR A 66 -12.61 7.04 3.17
N ILE A 67 -12.69 8.21 3.81
CA ILE A 67 -12.05 8.48 5.11
C ILE A 67 -13.15 8.52 6.17
N PRO A 68 -13.03 7.78 7.28
CA PRO A 68 -13.88 7.99 8.45
C PRO A 68 -13.81 9.45 8.94
N ASN A 69 -14.96 10.10 9.15
CA ASN A 69 -15.03 11.52 9.56
C ASN A 69 -14.13 11.87 10.76
N GLU A 70 -13.94 10.91 11.66
CA GLU A 70 -13.11 11.05 12.85
C GLU A 70 -11.61 11.15 12.56
N MET A 71 -11.16 10.54 11.46
CA MET A 71 -9.76 10.50 11.04
C MET A 71 -9.40 11.64 10.10
N LEU A 72 -10.37 12.26 9.45
CA LEU A 72 -10.16 13.40 8.55
C LEU A 72 -9.30 14.53 9.18
N PRO A 73 -9.63 15.08 10.38
CA PRO A 73 -8.82 16.14 10.97
C PRO A 73 -7.42 15.68 11.36
N VAL A 74 -7.23 14.38 11.65
CA VAL A 74 -5.92 13.80 11.96
C VAL A 74 -5.06 13.71 10.70
N ILE A 75 -5.64 13.29 9.58
CA ILE A 75 -4.93 13.23 8.30
C ILE A 75 -4.55 14.63 7.83
N GLU A 76 -5.47 15.59 7.95
CA GLU A 76 -5.22 16.99 7.62
C GLU A 76 -4.10 17.57 8.48
N SER A 77 -4.13 17.40 9.80
CA SER A 77 -3.09 17.93 10.69
C SER A 77 -1.71 17.33 10.39
N GLU A 78 -1.63 16.02 10.19
CA GLU A 78 -0.37 15.31 9.91
C GLU A 78 0.22 15.66 8.55
N THR A 79 -0.59 16.14 7.60
CA THR A 79 -0.12 16.41 6.23
C THR A 79 -0.21 17.89 5.83
N ALA A 80 -0.78 18.77 6.66
CA ALA A 80 -1.02 20.19 6.34
C ALA A 80 0.23 20.94 5.85
N HIS A 81 1.40 20.55 6.34
CA HIS A 81 2.69 21.13 5.97
C HIS A 81 3.18 20.72 4.56
N LEU A 82 2.54 19.75 3.90
CA LEU A 82 2.92 19.24 2.59
C LEU A 82 2.14 19.93 1.46
N ARG A 83 2.88 20.35 0.44
CA ARG A 83 2.33 20.90 -0.81
C ARG A 83 1.99 19.77 -1.78
N LEU A 84 1.14 20.07 -2.76
CA LEU A 84 0.75 19.10 -3.79
C LEU A 84 1.97 18.49 -4.52
N SER A 85 2.99 19.28 -4.84
CA SER A 85 4.21 18.79 -5.48
C SER A 85 4.97 17.76 -4.64
N HIS A 86 4.96 17.90 -3.30
CA HIS A 86 5.59 16.92 -2.41
C HIS A 86 4.83 15.60 -2.41
N LEU A 87 3.50 15.66 -2.43
CA LEU A 87 2.64 14.48 -2.48
C LEU A 87 2.80 13.73 -3.82
N GLN A 88 2.84 14.46 -4.93
CA GLN A 88 3.07 13.91 -6.27
C GLN A 88 4.46 13.29 -6.40
N TYR A 89 5.49 13.94 -5.83
CA TYR A 89 6.84 13.38 -5.81
C TYR A 89 6.86 12.06 -5.04
N PHE A 90 6.27 12.03 -3.84
CA PHE A 90 6.20 10.82 -3.02
C PHE A 90 5.48 9.67 -3.74
N SER A 91 4.29 9.92 -4.30
CA SER A 91 3.50 8.87 -4.95
C SER A 91 4.21 8.30 -6.18
N LEU A 92 4.85 9.15 -7.00
CA LEU A 92 5.61 8.72 -8.16
C LEU A 92 6.83 7.87 -7.78
N TRP A 93 7.62 8.32 -6.79
CA TRP A 93 8.79 7.57 -6.34
C TRP A 93 8.42 6.24 -5.69
N TYR A 94 7.38 6.22 -4.88
CA TYR A 94 6.93 4.98 -4.26
C TYR A 94 6.43 3.97 -5.30
N LEU A 95 5.71 4.43 -6.33
CA LEU A 95 5.31 3.58 -7.44
C LEU A 95 6.51 2.98 -8.18
N MET A 96 7.52 3.79 -8.51
CA MET A 96 8.72 3.31 -9.20
C MET A 96 9.48 2.26 -8.37
N LEU A 97 9.64 2.50 -7.07
CA LEU A 97 10.28 1.54 -6.16
C LEU A 97 9.49 0.24 -6.04
N ALA A 98 8.15 0.32 -5.96
CA ALA A 98 7.28 -0.86 -5.92
C ALA A 98 7.38 -1.69 -7.20
N LEU A 99 7.38 -1.04 -8.37
CA LEU A 99 7.57 -1.69 -9.66
C LEU A 99 8.94 -2.40 -9.74
N GLU A 100 10.00 -1.73 -9.30
CA GLU A 100 11.34 -2.32 -9.26
C GLU A 100 11.40 -3.55 -8.34
N ALA A 101 10.83 -3.44 -7.14
CA ALA A 101 10.77 -4.52 -6.17
C ALA A 101 10.02 -5.76 -6.71
N LEU A 102 8.85 -5.55 -7.33
CA LEU A 102 8.06 -6.64 -7.94
C LEU A 102 8.81 -7.33 -9.08
N SER A 103 9.58 -6.58 -9.87
CA SER A 103 10.40 -7.16 -10.93
C SER A 103 11.50 -8.09 -10.37
N LYS A 104 12.05 -7.77 -9.19
CA LYS A 104 13.11 -8.53 -8.51
C LYS A 104 12.56 -9.77 -7.81
N GLU A 105 11.42 -9.69 -7.13
CA GLU A 105 10.83 -10.81 -6.38
C GLU A 105 10.32 -11.95 -7.27
N SER A 106 9.94 -11.65 -8.53
CA SER A 106 9.47 -12.65 -9.50
C SER A 106 10.48 -13.78 -9.80
N LYS A 107 11.75 -13.64 -9.39
CA LYS A 107 12.82 -14.48 -9.91
C LYS A 107 13.10 -15.77 -9.15
N THR A 108 12.71 -15.96 -7.89
CA THR A 108 12.91 -17.26 -7.21
C THR A 108 12.24 -17.31 -5.84
N GLY A 109 11.09 -17.97 -5.74
CA GLY A 109 10.55 -18.36 -4.44
C GLY A 109 11.40 -19.47 -3.79
N ARG A 110 11.26 -19.66 -2.47
CA ARG A 110 11.94 -20.74 -1.73
C ARG A 110 11.42 -22.15 -2.09
N LYS A 111 10.50 -22.26 -3.06
CA LYS A 111 9.87 -23.52 -3.48
C LYS A 111 10.91 -24.59 -3.79
N ASN A 112 11.98 -24.24 -4.50
CA ASN A 112 13.03 -25.18 -4.88
C ASN A 112 13.76 -25.79 -3.67
N ILE A 113 13.87 -25.08 -2.55
CA ILE A 113 14.46 -25.60 -1.31
C ILE A 113 13.63 -26.75 -0.74
N TRP A 114 12.31 -26.63 -0.81
CA TRP A 114 11.38 -27.59 -0.21
C TRP A 114 10.89 -28.67 -1.16
N MET A 115 10.99 -28.43 -2.48
CA MET A 115 10.43 -29.32 -3.51
C MET A 115 11.47 -30.02 -4.38
N LEU A 116 12.70 -29.52 -4.46
CA LEU A 116 13.79 -30.22 -5.14
C LEU A 116 14.68 -30.87 -4.09
N SER A 117 15.21 -32.04 -4.42
CA SER A 117 16.25 -32.67 -3.61
C SER A 117 17.51 -31.80 -3.54
N ALA A 118 18.47 -32.16 -2.68
CA ALA A 118 19.75 -31.45 -2.63
C ALA A 118 20.57 -31.59 -3.92
N GLU A 119 20.35 -32.64 -4.70
CA GLU A 119 21.09 -32.95 -5.93
C GLU A 119 20.51 -32.23 -7.15
N GLU A 120 19.18 -31.99 -7.17
CA GLU A 120 18.48 -31.26 -8.24
C GLU A 120 18.56 -29.73 -8.09
N ARG A 121 19.15 -29.23 -7.00
CA ARG A 121 19.32 -27.80 -6.70
C ARG A 121 20.67 -27.28 -7.16
#